data_AF-A0AAW1Q2W7-F1
#
_entry.id   AF-A0AAW1Q2W7-F1
#
_cell.length_a   1.000
_cell.length_b   1.000
_cell.length_c   1.000
_cell.angle_alpha   90.00
_cell.angle_beta   90.00
_cell.angle_gamma   90.00
#
_symmetry.space_group_name_H-M   'P 1'
#
loop_
_entity.id
_entity.type
_entity.pdbx_description
1 polymer ?
#
loop_
_entity_poly.entity_id
_entity_poly.type
_entity_poly.pdbx_seq_one_letter_code
_entity_poly.pdbx_strand_id
1 'polypeptide(L)'
;MDWLYCLATGRPGSDRSSTSVYRRVHDTWARLSCLQPTPLPACQGLQAAQACKLAPRVRPCRAAESEAPADTLLSAFSQLVHEEILLFILQLEHDVQLNRALHYENFDAAQSIRQRRQNIDEAAAHVQAVKGEDSGERQAGGGTADLATEGLRLRSELQRAVDEEKYDVAAALRDQLKELQAQAEAASASSSGRSAGDRQPQFRLGQRVMHATHGVRGVICGWDVCCCEAEAWQEGSGIAQLQHGSSQPFYHVLVDDRDWPFLDRAPVAYVPEELLTAPEHPSSWVQEHGSDRFVHPYEYMLYMGTDARGDKLPIRKLLDKYSQQRRDVFPPDSDGSA
;
A
#
# COMPACT_ATOMS: atom_id res chain seq x y z
N MET A 1 -32.46 7.46 -9.21
CA MET A 1 -32.36 8.67 -10.07
C MET A 1 -32.54 9.96 -9.24
N ASP A 2 -32.11 10.01 -7.98
CA ASP A 2 -32.27 11.19 -7.09
C ASP A 2 -30.97 11.66 -6.40
N TRP A 3 -29.82 11.10 -6.75
CA TRP A 3 -28.53 11.50 -6.16
C TRP A 3 -27.90 12.72 -6.86
N LEU A 4 -28.40 13.12 -8.03
CA LEU A 4 -27.88 14.26 -8.80
C LEU A 4 -28.48 15.62 -8.39
N TYR A 5 -29.49 15.66 -7.52
CA TYR A 5 -30.14 16.93 -7.13
C TYR A 5 -29.59 17.57 -5.84
N CYS A 6 -28.82 16.84 -5.03
CA CYS A 6 -28.28 17.36 -3.76
C CYS A 6 -27.00 18.21 -3.92
N LEU A 7 -26.36 18.25 -5.09
CA LEU A 7 -25.17 19.07 -5.34
C LEU A 7 -25.50 20.54 -5.70
N ALA A 8 -26.77 20.87 -6.00
CA ALA A 8 -27.16 22.20 -6.46
C ALA A 8 -27.77 23.11 -5.38
N THR A 9 -28.16 22.59 -4.21
CA THR A 9 -28.78 23.40 -3.15
C THR A 9 -28.00 23.23 -1.85
N GLY A 10 -27.06 24.15 -1.61
CA GLY A 10 -26.26 24.19 -0.39
C GLY A 10 -27.14 24.27 0.85
N ARG A 11 -27.35 23.14 1.52
CA ARG A 11 -27.76 23.05 2.92
C ARG A 11 -26.74 22.19 3.68
N PRO A 12 -26.22 22.67 4.82
CA PRO A 12 -25.23 21.92 5.57
C PRO A 12 -25.91 20.80 6.37
N GLY A 13 -25.68 19.55 5.94
CA GLY A 13 -25.83 18.38 6.79
C GLY A 13 -24.68 18.35 7.80
N SER A 14 -25.01 18.13 9.06
CA SER A 14 -24.10 18.15 10.20
C SER A 14 -23.14 16.97 10.17
N ASP A 15 -21.88 17.22 9.80
CA ASP A 15 -20.73 16.44 10.28
C ASP A 15 -19.46 17.30 10.17
N ARG A 16 -19.05 17.91 11.30
CA ARG A 16 -17.94 18.89 11.38
C ARG A 16 -16.60 18.30 11.83
N SER A 17 -16.46 16.98 11.93
CA SER A 17 -15.18 16.35 12.35
C SER A 17 -14.31 15.85 11.19
N SER A 18 -14.89 15.51 10.03
CA SER A 18 -14.15 14.91 8.90
C SER A 18 -13.48 15.93 7.97
N THR A 19 -13.95 17.19 7.95
CA THR A 19 -13.47 18.22 7.01
C THR A 19 -12.14 18.88 7.41
N SER A 20 -11.65 18.68 8.64
CA SER A 20 -10.42 19.32 9.13
C SER A 20 -9.15 18.58 8.72
N VAL A 21 -9.20 17.26 8.56
CA VAL A 21 -8.03 16.44 8.21
C VAL A 21 -7.72 16.54 6.71
N TYR A 22 -8.76 16.53 5.88
CA TYR A 22 -8.63 16.65 4.41
C TYR A 22 -8.03 17.97 3.93
N ARG A 23 -8.25 19.10 4.65
CA ARG A 23 -7.67 20.40 4.27
C ARG A 23 -6.15 20.46 4.46
N ARG A 24 -5.61 19.75 5.47
CA ARG A 24 -4.21 19.92 5.86
C ARG A 24 -3.25 19.03 5.05
N VAL A 25 -3.70 17.84 4.64
CA VAL A 25 -3.02 17.02 3.61
C VAL A 25 -2.93 17.77 2.27
N HIS A 26 -3.96 18.57 1.96
CA HIS A 26 -3.99 19.44 0.79
C HIS A 26 -3.00 20.62 0.88
N ASP A 27 -2.69 21.13 2.08
CA ASP A 27 -1.79 22.27 2.28
C ASP A 27 -0.31 21.89 2.15
N THR A 28 0.08 20.65 2.51
CA THR A 28 1.38 20.08 2.12
C THR A 28 1.47 19.84 0.62
N TRP A 29 0.35 19.49 -0.02
CA TRP A 29 0.20 19.37 -1.48
C TRP A 29 0.34 20.72 -2.21
N ALA A 30 -0.13 21.82 -1.59
CA ALA A 30 -0.03 23.17 -2.13
C ALA A 30 1.41 23.73 -2.11
N ARG A 31 2.29 23.23 -1.22
CA ARG A 31 3.70 23.67 -1.19
C ARG A 31 4.55 23.12 -2.34
N LEU A 32 4.14 22.01 -2.95
CA LEU A 32 4.74 21.48 -4.19
C LEU A 32 4.09 22.03 -5.46
N SER A 33 2.97 22.75 -5.32
CA SER A 33 2.17 23.28 -6.42
C SER A 33 2.12 24.80 -6.32
N CYS A 34 3.12 25.48 -6.90
CA CYS A 34 3.04 26.93 -7.13
C CYS A 34 1.71 27.27 -7.82
N LEU A 35 0.83 28.05 -7.17
CA LEU A 35 -0.03 29.11 -7.75
C LEU A 35 -0.87 29.79 -6.64
N GLN A 36 -0.98 31.10 -6.75
CA GLN A 36 -1.34 32.06 -5.70
C GLN A 36 -2.81 32.00 -5.22
N PRO A 37 -3.12 32.40 -3.96
CA PRO A 37 -4.48 32.64 -3.53
C PRO A 37 -4.94 34.06 -3.92
N THR A 38 -6.06 34.17 -4.64
CA THR A 38 -6.81 35.42 -4.75
C THR A 38 -7.80 35.54 -3.58
N PRO A 39 -8.02 36.75 -3.01
CA PRO A 39 -8.88 36.92 -1.85
C PRO A 39 -10.34 37.12 -2.27
N LEU A 40 -11.27 36.49 -1.54
CA LEU A 40 -12.70 36.82 -1.58
C LEU A 40 -13.17 37.37 -0.22
N PRO A 41 -14.22 38.21 -0.21
CA PRO A 41 -14.35 39.29 0.76
C PRO A 41 -15.06 38.90 2.05
N ALA A 42 -14.81 39.72 3.08
CA ALA A 42 -15.41 39.66 4.39
C ALA A 42 -16.93 39.88 4.36
N CYS A 43 -17.68 39.02 5.06
CA CYS A 43 -19.05 39.31 5.50
C CYS A 43 -19.08 39.35 7.03
N GLN A 44 -19.36 40.54 7.55
CA GLN A 44 -19.67 40.80 8.94
C GLN A 44 -21.12 40.41 9.24
N GLY A 45 -21.35 39.99 10.49
CA GLY A 45 -22.64 40.11 11.17
C GLY A 45 -23.45 38.82 11.27
N LEU A 46 -23.58 38.29 12.50
CA LEU A 46 -24.83 38.30 13.26
C LEU A 46 -24.68 37.56 14.58
N GLN A 47 -25.20 38.18 15.64
CA GLN A 47 -25.18 37.75 17.01
C GLN A 47 -26.22 36.65 17.32
N ALA A 48 -25.88 35.89 18.36
CA ALA A 48 -26.74 35.27 19.38
C ALA A 48 -27.67 34.11 19.00
N ALA A 49 -27.40 32.96 19.62
CA ALA A 49 -28.43 32.17 20.29
C ALA A 49 -27.81 31.31 21.41
N GLN A 50 -28.28 31.52 22.63
CA GLN A 50 -28.15 30.60 23.77
C GLN A 50 -28.86 29.28 23.45
N ALA A 51 -28.31 28.14 23.89
CA ALA A 51 -29.02 27.20 24.78
C ALA A 51 -28.27 25.86 25.00
N CYS A 52 -28.58 25.27 26.14
CA CYS A 52 -28.52 23.84 26.47
C CYS A 52 -27.17 23.23 26.88
N LYS A 53 -26.87 23.45 28.18
CA LYS A 53 -26.24 22.47 29.06
C LYS A 53 -26.99 21.14 28.97
N LEU A 54 -26.33 20.06 28.54
CA LEU A 54 -26.59 18.66 28.89
C LEU A 54 -25.45 17.82 28.27
N ALA A 55 -24.37 17.64 29.01
CA ALA A 55 -23.29 16.73 28.66
C ALA A 55 -23.63 15.30 29.15
N PRO A 56 -23.65 14.27 28.29
CA PRO A 56 -23.69 12.90 28.78
C PRO A 56 -22.29 12.51 29.29
N ARG A 57 -22.23 12.11 30.56
CA ARG A 57 -21.07 11.46 31.18
C ARG A 57 -20.81 10.13 30.48
N VAL A 58 -19.83 10.10 29.58
CA VAL A 58 -19.23 8.84 29.13
C VAL A 58 -18.18 8.44 30.17
N ARG A 59 -18.32 7.25 30.75
CA ARG A 59 -17.32 6.67 31.65
C ARG A 59 -16.07 6.32 30.84
N PRO A 60 -14.86 6.78 31.20
CA PRO A 60 -13.66 6.24 30.59
C PRO A 60 -13.48 4.80 31.09
N CYS A 61 -13.41 3.85 30.15
CA CYS A 61 -12.90 2.52 30.43
C CYS A 61 -11.44 2.68 30.87
N ARG A 62 -11.12 2.28 32.09
CA ARG A 62 -9.74 2.07 32.55
C ARG A 62 -9.16 0.91 31.74
N ALA A 63 -8.50 1.22 30.63
CA ALA A 63 -7.42 0.38 30.14
C ALA A 63 -6.18 0.76 30.94
N ALA A 64 -5.45 -0.25 31.42
CA ALA A 64 -4.21 -0.06 32.16
C ALA A 64 -3.17 0.58 31.22
N GLU A 65 -2.90 1.86 31.40
CA GLU A 65 -1.79 2.55 30.78
C GLU A 65 -0.50 2.05 31.44
N SER A 66 0.15 1.06 30.82
CA SER A 66 1.61 1.06 30.85
C SER A 66 2.04 2.05 29.78
N GLU A 67 2.27 3.31 30.17
CA GLU A 67 2.93 4.29 29.32
C GLU A 67 4.34 3.78 29.00
N ALA A 68 4.47 3.00 27.93
CA ALA A 68 5.74 2.85 27.24
C ALA A 68 6.17 4.24 26.77
N PRO A 69 7.46 4.60 26.86
CA PRO A 69 7.90 5.95 26.50
C PRO A 69 7.54 6.22 25.05
N ALA A 70 6.71 7.26 24.82
CA ALA A 70 6.21 7.67 23.52
C ALA A 70 7.32 7.83 22.46
N ASP A 71 8.54 8.07 22.92
CA ASP A 71 9.77 8.17 22.11
C ASP A 71 10.09 6.89 21.31
N THR A 72 9.70 5.71 21.80
CA THR A 72 9.97 4.43 21.11
C THR A 72 8.96 4.15 20.00
N LEU A 73 7.73 4.67 20.11
CA LEU A 73 6.77 4.66 19.01
C LEU A 73 7.20 5.61 17.89
N LEU A 74 7.81 6.71 18.28
CA LEU A 74 8.31 7.75 17.39
C LEU A 74 9.41 7.25 16.45
N SER A 75 10.25 6.32 16.91
CA SER A 75 11.27 5.69 16.06
C SER A 75 10.68 4.72 15.03
N ALA A 76 9.52 4.12 15.30
CA ALA A 76 8.89 3.16 14.39
C ALA A 76 8.35 3.79 13.08
N PHE A 77 8.21 5.12 13.01
CA PHE A 77 7.74 5.80 11.79
C PHE A 77 8.90 6.06 10.81
N SER A 78 8.78 5.51 9.60
CA SER A 78 9.77 5.67 8.52
C SER A 78 9.29 6.70 7.49
N GLN A 79 10.17 7.66 7.16
CA GLN A 79 9.92 8.62 6.08
C GLN A 79 10.14 8.00 4.70
N LEU A 80 11.12 7.10 4.58
CA LEU A 80 11.48 6.46 3.32
C LEU A 80 10.34 5.57 2.82
N VAL A 81 9.80 4.72 3.70
CA VAL A 81 8.67 3.83 3.36
C VAL A 81 7.41 4.64 3.05
N HIS A 82 7.20 5.74 3.78
CA HIS A 82 6.11 6.64 3.49
C HIS A 82 6.21 7.29 2.11
N GLU A 83 7.41 7.76 1.75
CA GLU A 83 7.68 8.33 0.42
C GLU A 83 7.43 7.29 -0.69
N GLU A 84 7.85 6.05 -0.49
CA GLU A 84 7.58 4.95 -1.43
C GLU A 84 6.08 4.73 -1.65
N ILE A 85 5.29 4.66 -0.57
CA ILE A 85 3.83 4.49 -0.65
C ILE A 85 3.19 5.70 -1.35
N LEU A 86 3.65 6.91 -1.06
CA LEU A 86 3.17 8.12 -1.71
C LEU A 86 3.45 8.12 -3.22
N LEU A 87 4.67 7.76 -3.60
CA LEU A 87 5.04 7.63 -5.01
C LEU A 87 4.13 6.60 -5.67
N PHE A 88 3.96 5.41 -5.08
CA PHE A 88 3.04 4.39 -5.59
C PHE A 88 1.60 4.89 -5.75
N ILE A 89 1.08 5.66 -4.78
CA ILE A 89 -0.25 6.26 -4.88
C ILE A 89 -0.33 7.27 -6.04
N LEU A 90 0.69 8.12 -6.22
CA LEU A 90 0.76 9.07 -7.33
C LEU A 90 0.85 8.36 -8.69
N GLN A 91 1.58 7.25 -8.75
CA GLN A 91 1.63 6.37 -9.93
C GLN A 91 0.21 5.91 -10.32
N LEU A 92 -0.59 5.44 -9.37
CA LEU A 92 -1.97 5.01 -9.60
C LEU A 92 -2.87 6.16 -10.07
N GLU A 93 -2.76 7.33 -9.44
CA GLU A 93 -3.58 8.49 -9.78
C GLU A 93 -3.31 8.94 -11.22
N HIS A 94 -2.04 9.06 -11.61
CA HIS A 94 -1.70 9.46 -12.98
C HIS A 94 -2.07 8.42 -14.02
N ASP A 95 -2.03 7.12 -13.71
CA ASP A 95 -2.55 6.08 -14.61
C ASP A 95 -4.05 6.26 -14.87
N VAL A 96 -4.85 6.56 -13.83
CA VAL A 96 -6.28 6.84 -13.96
C VAL A 96 -6.52 8.13 -14.75
N GLN A 97 -5.78 9.20 -14.45
CA GLN A 97 -5.88 10.47 -15.17
C GLN A 97 -5.51 10.31 -16.66
N LEU A 98 -4.46 9.54 -16.96
CA LEU A 98 -4.02 9.26 -18.32
C LEU A 98 -5.09 8.49 -19.09
N ASN A 99 -5.61 7.42 -18.52
CA ASN A 99 -6.69 6.64 -19.14
C ASN A 99 -7.92 7.52 -19.41
N ARG A 100 -8.31 8.36 -18.44
CA ARG A 100 -9.41 9.32 -18.61
C ARG A 100 -9.13 10.32 -19.75
N ALA A 101 -7.93 10.88 -19.82
CA ALA A 101 -7.56 11.84 -20.88
C ALA A 101 -7.58 11.19 -22.26
N LEU A 102 -7.10 9.94 -22.38
CA LEU A 102 -7.15 9.17 -23.62
C LEU A 102 -8.59 8.85 -24.03
N HIS A 103 -9.45 8.49 -23.08
CA HIS A 103 -10.88 8.25 -23.34
C HIS A 103 -11.63 9.48 -23.86
N TYR A 104 -11.23 10.69 -23.43
CA TYR A 104 -11.79 11.95 -23.94
C TYR A 104 -11.00 12.54 -25.11
N GLU A 105 -10.07 11.78 -25.71
CA GLU A 105 -9.23 12.20 -26.85
C GLU A 105 -8.45 13.50 -26.61
N ASN A 106 -8.17 13.83 -25.35
CA ASN A 106 -7.37 15.00 -24.99
C ASN A 106 -5.89 14.63 -24.98
N PHE A 107 -5.28 14.64 -26.17
CA PHE A 107 -3.89 14.21 -26.37
C PHE A 107 -2.85 15.14 -25.73
N ASP A 108 -3.10 16.45 -25.70
CA ASP A 108 -2.19 17.42 -25.07
C ASP A 108 -2.12 17.19 -23.55
N ALA A 109 -3.29 17.00 -22.91
CA ALA A 109 -3.33 16.64 -21.50
C ALA A 109 -2.65 15.30 -21.26
N ALA A 110 -2.89 14.29 -22.11
CA ALA A 110 -2.26 12.98 -22.00
C ALA A 110 -0.72 13.05 -22.08
N GLN A 111 -0.16 13.89 -22.96
CA GLN A 111 1.29 14.11 -23.03
C GLN A 111 1.84 14.73 -21.73
N SER A 112 1.16 15.77 -21.20
CA SER A 112 1.58 16.39 -19.94
C SER A 112 1.51 15.43 -18.73
N ILE A 113 0.56 14.48 -18.75
CA ILE A 113 0.41 13.46 -17.70
C ILE A 113 1.51 12.42 -17.84
N ARG A 114 1.86 11.99 -19.07
CA ARG A 114 2.99 11.07 -19.30
C ARG A 114 4.31 11.64 -18.79
N GLN A 115 4.58 12.92 -19.04
CA GLN A 115 5.79 13.56 -18.53
C GLN A 115 5.81 13.59 -17.00
N ARG A 116 4.69 13.92 -16.35
CA ARG A 116 4.57 13.85 -14.89
C ARG A 116 4.74 12.43 -14.35
N ARG A 117 4.17 11.44 -15.04
CA ARG A 117 4.31 10.01 -14.72
C ARG A 117 5.78 9.58 -14.76
N GLN A 118 6.51 9.99 -15.79
CA GLN A 118 7.93 9.70 -15.93
C GLN A 118 8.74 10.28 -14.76
N ASN A 119 8.50 11.54 -14.36
CA ASN A 119 9.21 12.12 -13.21
C ASN A 119 8.95 11.33 -11.91
N ILE A 120 7.74 10.81 -11.73
CA ILE A 120 7.39 9.98 -10.57
C ILE A 120 8.07 8.62 -10.65
N ASP A 121 8.16 8.02 -11.84
CA ASP A 121 8.88 6.75 -12.03
C ASP A 121 10.38 6.90 -11.77
N GLU A 122 10.98 8.03 -12.19
CA GLU A 122 12.37 8.36 -11.87
C GLU A 122 12.57 8.56 -10.36
N ALA A 123 11.65 9.23 -9.67
CA ALA A 123 11.69 9.39 -8.22
C ALA A 123 11.51 8.04 -7.49
N ALA A 124 10.61 7.18 -7.95
CA ALA A 124 10.40 5.84 -7.40
C ALA A 124 11.63 4.95 -7.60
N ALA A 125 12.28 5.03 -8.76
CA ALA A 125 13.54 4.34 -9.02
C ALA A 125 14.67 4.85 -8.10
N HIS A 126 14.72 6.15 -7.81
CA HIS A 126 15.68 6.71 -6.85
C HIS A 126 15.44 6.17 -5.43
N VAL A 127 14.20 6.18 -4.94
CA VAL A 127 13.86 5.61 -3.61
C VAL A 127 14.21 4.12 -3.54
N GLN A 128 13.93 3.38 -4.61
CA GLN A 128 14.28 1.96 -4.69
C GLN A 128 15.81 1.74 -4.68
N ALA A 129 16.56 2.59 -5.37
CA ALA A 129 18.02 2.53 -5.37
C ALA A 129 18.61 2.82 -3.97
N VAL A 130 17.98 3.72 -3.20
CA VAL A 130 18.38 3.99 -1.80
C VAL A 130 18.14 2.78 -0.90
N LYS A 131 17.04 2.03 -1.10
CA LYS A 131 16.77 0.79 -0.36
C LYS A 131 17.78 -0.31 -0.66
N GLY A 132 18.31 -0.36 -1.88
CA GLY A 132 19.18 -1.43 -2.36
C GLY A 132 18.39 -2.63 -2.94
N GLU A 133 19.03 -3.36 -3.85
CA GLU A 133 18.41 -4.47 -4.60
C GLU A 133 18.05 -5.68 -3.72
N ASP A 134 18.79 -5.92 -2.64
CA ASP A 134 18.61 -7.07 -1.74
C ASP A 134 17.52 -6.84 -0.67
N SER A 135 17.18 -5.58 -0.44
CA SER A 135 16.23 -5.14 0.59
C SER A 135 14.81 -4.97 0.03
N GLY A 136 14.71 -4.83 -1.30
CA GLY A 136 13.46 -4.68 -2.03
C GLY A 136 12.65 -5.97 -2.19
N GLU A 137 11.40 -5.78 -2.58
CA GLU A 137 10.44 -6.78 -3.04
C GLU A 137 11.12 -7.98 -3.68
N ARG A 138 10.77 -9.20 -3.23
CA ARG A 138 11.00 -10.38 -4.05
C ARG A 138 10.24 -10.14 -5.36
N GLN A 139 10.93 -9.69 -6.40
CA GLN A 139 10.50 -9.84 -7.78
C GLN A 139 10.55 -11.33 -8.12
N ALA A 140 9.67 -12.11 -7.51
CA ALA A 140 9.35 -13.46 -7.90
C ALA A 140 8.49 -13.38 -9.17
N GLY A 141 9.01 -12.78 -10.25
CA GLY A 141 8.19 -12.60 -11.44
C GLY A 141 8.78 -11.81 -12.59
N GLY A 142 9.64 -10.81 -12.36
CA GLY A 142 10.10 -9.93 -13.46
C GLY A 142 10.83 -10.70 -14.55
N GLY A 143 11.95 -11.33 -14.19
CA GLY A 143 12.73 -12.13 -15.13
C GLY A 143 11.99 -13.37 -15.64
N THR A 144 11.20 -14.05 -14.80
CA THR A 144 10.48 -15.27 -15.22
C THR A 144 9.29 -14.97 -16.12
N ALA A 145 8.59 -13.84 -15.94
CA ALA A 145 7.49 -13.42 -16.81
C ALA A 145 8.02 -12.93 -18.17
N ASP A 146 9.16 -12.23 -18.20
CA ASP A 146 9.80 -11.82 -19.45
C ASP A 146 10.29 -13.04 -20.24
N LEU A 147 10.97 -13.98 -19.56
CA LEU A 147 11.36 -15.28 -20.16
C LEU A 147 10.16 -16.09 -20.65
N ALA A 148 9.03 -16.06 -19.92
CA ALA A 148 7.80 -16.73 -20.35
C ALA A 148 7.18 -16.08 -21.59
N THR A 149 7.21 -14.74 -21.66
CA THR A 149 6.69 -13.96 -22.80
C THR A 149 7.55 -14.17 -24.05
N GLU A 150 8.88 -14.13 -23.88
CA GLU A 150 9.83 -14.45 -24.96
C GLU A 150 9.70 -15.91 -25.40
N GLY A 151 9.51 -16.84 -24.46
CA GLY A 151 9.22 -18.24 -24.77
C GLY A 151 7.92 -18.43 -25.57
N LEU A 152 6.87 -17.66 -25.30
CA LEU A 152 5.63 -17.68 -26.10
C LEU A 152 5.88 -17.15 -27.52
N ARG A 153 6.64 -16.07 -27.66
CA ARG A 153 7.01 -15.51 -28.96
C ARG A 153 7.78 -16.52 -29.81
N LEU A 154 8.84 -17.14 -29.27
CA LEU A 154 9.64 -18.11 -29.99
C LEU A 154 8.85 -19.37 -30.37
N ARG A 155 7.91 -19.82 -29.53
CA ARG A 155 6.98 -20.91 -29.89
C ARG A 155 6.11 -20.56 -31.09
N SER A 156 5.61 -19.32 -31.17
CA SER A 156 4.82 -18.86 -32.32
C SER A 156 5.66 -18.76 -33.60
N GLU A 157 6.90 -18.27 -33.49
CA GLU A 157 7.82 -18.16 -34.62
C GLU A 157 8.27 -19.55 -35.12
N LEU A 158 8.46 -20.51 -34.20
CA LEU A 158 8.78 -21.89 -34.53
C LEU A 158 7.64 -22.56 -35.28
N GLN A 159 6.39 -22.39 -34.82
CA GLN A 159 5.23 -22.93 -35.51
C GLN A 159 5.15 -22.40 -36.94
N ARG A 160 5.34 -21.08 -37.14
CA ARG A 160 5.37 -20.47 -38.47
C ARG A 160 6.49 -21.02 -39.36
N ALA A 161 7.69 -21.22 -38.81
CA ALA A 161 8.82 -21.77 -39.57
C ALA A 161 8.57 -23.22 -40.02
N VAL A 162 7.85 -24.00 -39.21
CA VAL A 162 7.42 -25.36 -39.57
C VAL A 162 6.37 -25.33 -40.67
N ASP A 163 5.38 -24.44 -40.56
CA ASP A 163 4.31 -24.29 -41.57
C ASP A 163 4.85 -23.80 -42.93
N GLU A 164 5.93 -23.00 -42.93
CA GLU A 164 6.63 -22.52 -44.12
C GLU A 164 7.72 -23.49 -44.64
N GLU A 165 7.84 -24.69 -44.06
CA GLU A 165 8.84 -25.72 -44.41
C GLU A 165 10.31 -25.25 -44.28
N LYS A 166 10.57 -24.24 -43.45
CA LYS A 166 11.92 -23.71 -43.20
C LYS A 166 12.57 -24.43 -42.02
N TYR A 167 12.95 -25.68 -42.24
CA TYR A 167 13.47 -26.55 -41.17
C TYR A 167 14.78 -26.06 -40.52
N ASP A 168 15.65 -25.38 -41.28
CA ASP A 168 16.90 -24.82 -40.75
C ASP A 168 16.63 -23.75 -39.67
N VAL A 169 15.64 -22.88 -39.93
CA VAL A 169 15.21 -21.83 -39.00
C VAL A 169 14.47 -22.44 -37.81
N ALA A 170 13.63 -23.45 -38.05
CA ALA A 170 12.92 -24.15 -36.98
C ALA A 170 13.88 -24.86 -36.00
N ALA A 171 14.99 -25.41 -36.50
CA ALA A 171 16.02 -26.01 -35.66
C ALA A 171 16.70 -24.97 -34.75
N ALA A 172 17.07 -23.81 -35.30
CA ALA A 172 17.65 -22.71 -34.53
C ALA A 172 16.69 -22.18 -33.45
N LEU A 173 15.42 -21.97 -33.79
CA LEU A 173 14.39 -21.52 -32.83
C LEU A 173 14.14 -22.54 -31.72
N ARG A 174 14.19 -23.84 -32.03
CA ARG A 174 14.08 -24.91 -31.03
C ARG A 174 15.26 -24.88 -30.05
N ASP A 175 16.47 -24.66 -30.54
CA ASP A 175 17.67 -24.62 -29.71
C ASP A 175 17.68 -23.36 -28.83
N GLN A 176 17.18 -22.21 -29.33
CA GLN A 176 16.92 -21.01 -28.52
C GLN A 176 15.86 -21.23 -27.43
N LEU A 177 14.78 -21.96 -27.73
CA LEU A 177 13.76 -22.31 -26.74
C LEU A 177 14.34 -23.18 -25.61
N LYS A 178 15.22 -24.14 -25.93
CA LYS A 178 15.88 -24.97 -24.92
C LYS A 178 16.81 -24.15 -24.02
N GLU A 179 17.56 -23.22 -24.61
CA GLU A 179 18.43 -22.32 -23.85
C GLU A 179 17.62 -21.45 -22.89
N LEU A 180 16.53 -20.83 -23.36
CA LEU A 180 15.65 -20.04 -22.49
C LEU A 180 14.97 -20.88 -21.41
N GLN A 181 14.58 -22.11 -21.72
CA GLN A 181 14.05 -23.04 -20.72
C GLN A 181 15.10 -23.37 -19.65
N ALA A 182 16.35 -23.64 -20.05
CA ALA A 182 17.45 -23.87 -19.12
C ALA A 182 17.75 -22.64 -18.25
N GLN A 183 17.67 -21.43 -18.82
CA GLN A 183 17.81 -20.18 -18.06
C GLN A 183 16.65 -19.97 -17.07
N ALA A 184 15.42 -20.30 -17.45
CA ALA A 184 14.26 -20.24 -16.55
C ALA A 184 14.34 -21.28 -15.42
N GLU A 185 14.78 -22.50 -15.74
CA GLU A 185 15.05 -23.56 -14.76
C GLU A 185 16.20 -23.19 -13.81
N ALA A 186 17.28 -22.59 -14.31
CA ALA A 186 18.38 -22.09 -13.49
C ALA A 186 17.93 -20.92 -12.60
N ALA A 187 17.14 -19.98 -13.13
CA ALA A 187 16.58 -18.85 -12.38
C ALA A 187 15.62 -19.31 -11.26
N SER A 188 14.81 -20.34 -11.54
CA SER A 188 13.91 -20.94 -10.54
C SER A 188 14.65 -21.82 -9.52
N ALA A 189 15.73 -22.49 -9.91
CA ALA A 189 16.58 -23.23 -8.98
C ALA A 189 17.38 -22.28 -8.06
N SER A 190 17.88 -21.16 -8.60
CA SER A 190 18.62 -20.15 -7.83
C SER A 190 17.71 -19.30 -6.95
N SER A 191 16.43 -19.12 -7.30
CA SER A 191 15.43 -18.55 -6.38
C SER A 191 15.06 -19.51 -5.24
N SER A 192 15.14 -20.83 -5.47
CA SER A 192 14.87 -21.85 -4.45
C SER A 192 16.07 -22.14 -3.52
N GLY A 193 17.26 -21.61 -3.81
CA GLY A 193 18.53 -21.94 -3.14
C GLY A 193 19.12 -20.85 -2.22
N ARG A 194 18.49 -19.68 -2.09
CA ARG A 194 19.01 -18.56 -1.27
C ARG A 194 18.58 -18.67 0.21
N SER A 195 19.21 -19.60 0.94
CA SER A 195 18.84 -20.00 2.31
C SER A 195 19.31 -19.09 3.47
N ALA A 196 19.55 -17.78 3.27
CA ALA A 196 19.98 -16.88 4.38
C ALA A 196 18.98 -15.76 4.75
N GLY A 197 17.88 -15.61 3.99
CA GLY A 197 16.80 -14.66 4.25
C GLY A 197 15.44 -15.20 3.78
N ASP A 198 15.32 -16.54 3.69
CA ASP A 198 14.20 -17.20 3.01
C ASP A 198 12.95 -17.36 3.88
N ARG A 199 12.73 -16.46 4.84
CA ARG A 199 11.54 -16.49 5.68
C ARG A 199 10.41 -15.84 4.89
N GLN A 200 9.44 -16.67 4.48
CA GLN A 200 8.22 -16.16 3.88
C GLN A 200 7.51 -15.25 4.89
N PRO A 201 6.98 -14.10 4.44
CA PRO A 201 6.24 -13.20 5.32
C PRO A 201 5.06 -13.96 5.95
N GLN A 202 4.96 -13.96 7.28
CA GLN A 202 3.85 -14.62 7.99
C GLN A 202 2.53 -13.89 7.78
N PHE A 203 2.59 -12.56 7.75
CA PHE A 203 1.42 -11.71 7.55
C PHE A 203 1.17 -11.39 6.08
N ARG A 204 -0.11 -11.15 5.76
CA ARG A 204 -0.60 -10.91 4.40
C ARG A 204 -0.88 -9.43 4.14
N LEU A 205 -0.88 -9.05 2.85
CA LEU A 205 -1.36 -7.73 2.43
C LEU A 205 -2.82 -7.52 2.84
N GLY A 206 -3.11 -6.35 3.39
CA GLY A 206 -4.44 -5.98 3.87
C GLY A 206 -4.83 -6.61 5.20
N GLN A 207 -4.00 -7.47 5.80
CA GLN A 207 -4.27 -8.03 7.11
C GLN A 207 -4.20 -6.93 8.18
N ARG A 208 -5.17 -6.94 9.10
CA ARG A 208 -5.16 -6.04 10.27
C ARG A 208 -4.22 -6.58 11.33
N VAL A 209 -3.35 -5.71 11.81
CA VAL A 209 -2.32 -6.04 12.80
C VAL A 209 -2.32 -5.03 13.94
N MET A 210 -1.76 -5.45 15.06
CA MET A 210 -1.48 -4.62 16.21
C MET A 210 -0.01 -4.72 16.56
N HIS A 211 0.61 -3.60 16.92
CA HIS A 211 1.96 -3.60 17.45
C HIS A 211 1.95 -4.23 18.87
N ALA A 212 2.74 -5.28 19.10
CA ALA A 212 2.74 -6.05 20.34
C ALA A 212 3.06 -5.20 21.58
N THR A 213 4.10 -4.35 21.49
CA THR A 213 4.57 -3.52 22.62
C THR A 213 3.73 -2.26 22.84
N HIS A 214 3.16 -1.70 21.77
CA HIS A 214 2.60 -0.35 21.80
C HIS A 214 1.08 -0.31 21.62
N GLY A 215 0.45 -1.43 21.23
CA GLY A 215 -0.99 -1.52 21.05
C GLY A 215 -1.54 -0.72 19.86
N VAL A 216 -0.68 -0.18 19.00
CA VAL A 216 -1.09 0.61 17.83
C VAL A 216 -1.69 -0.30 16.77
N ARG A 217 -2.89 0.03 16.29
CA ARG A 217 -3.58 -0.72 15.25
C ARG A 217 -3.19 -0.24 13.87
N GLY A 218 -3.09 -1.16 12.93
CA GLY A 218 -2.82 -0.82 11.55
C GLY A 218 -3.17 -1.91 10.55
N VAL A 219 -2.92 -1.60 9.28
CA VAL A 219 -3.13 -2.50 8.16
C VAL A 219 -1.84 -2.62 7.37
N ILE A 220 -1.47 -3.84 7.00
CA ILE A 220 -0.28 -4.10 6.22
C ILE A 220 -0.49 -3.68 4.76
N CYS A 221 0.35 -2.76 4.29
CA CYS A 221 0.40 -2.31 2.90
C CYS A 221 1.49 -3.00 2.07
N GLY A 222 2.53 -3.53 2.73
CA GLY A 222 3.72 -4.03 2.06
C GLY A 222 4.72 -4.64 3.03
N TRP A 223 5.81 -5.19 2.49
CA TRP A 223 6.95 -5.66 3.28
C TRP A 223 8.24 -5.63 2.48
N ASP A 224 9.35 -5.55 3.21
CA ASP A 224 10.71 -5.68 2.73
C ASP A 224 11.32 -6.97 3.33
N VAL A 225 12.21 -7.65 2.61
CA VAL A 225 12.80 -8.93 3.05
C VAL A 225 13.78 -8.75 4.21
N CYS A 226 14.44 -7.59 4.26
CA CYS A 226 15.32 -7.14 5.34
C CYS A 226 15.13 -5.63 5.57
N CYS A 227 15.78 -5.10 6.60
CA CYS A 227 15.66 -3.68 6.92
C CYS A 227 16.32 -2.79 5.84
N CYS A 228 15.53 -1.91 5.22
CA CYS A 228 15.99 -0.97 4.19
C CYS A 228 16.37 0.42 4.73
N GLU A 229 16.22 0.65 6.04
CA GLU A 229 16.39 1.96 6.64
C GLU A 229 17.82 2.25 7.07
N ALA A 230 18.16 3.53 7.20
CA ALA A 230 19.49 3.97 7.58
C ALA A 230 19.89 3.43 8.97
N GLU A 231 21.18 3.19 9.19
CA GLU A 231 21.71 2.65 10.45
C GLU A 231 21.27 3.47 11.68
N ALA A 232 21.23 4.80 11.56
CA ALA A 232 20.72 5.69 12.61
C ALA A 232 19.26 5.42 13.00
N TRP A 233 18.41 5.05 12.03
CA TRP A 233 17.04 4.64 12.29
C TRP A 233 17.00 3.27 12.97
N GLN A 234 17.86 2.33 12.54
CA GLN A 234 17.95 0.99 13.12
C GLN A 234 18.37 1.02 14.60
N GLU A 235 19.31 1.90 14.95
CA GLU A 235 19.73 2.15 16.32
C GLU A 235 18.59 2.74 17.16
N GLY A 236 17.90 3.76 16.63
CA GLY A 236 16.77 4.41 17.30
C GLY A 236 15.58 3.47 17.52
N SER A 237 15.35 2.53 16.61
CA SER A 237 14.30 1.51 16.69
C SER A 237 14.72 0.25 17.46
N GLY A 238 15.97 0.18 17.92
CA GLY A 238 16.45 -0.94 18.75
C GLY A 238 16.52 -2.28 18.01
N ILE A 239 16.66 -2.29 16.68
CA ILE A 239 16.60 -3.51 15.85
C ILE A 239 17.72 -4.50 16.22
N ALA A 240 18.88 -4.00 16.64
CA ALA A 240 19.98 -4.85 17.07
C ALA A 240 19.68 -5.69 18.34
N GLN A 241 18.68 -5.30 19.14
CA GLN A 241 18.29 -6.00 20.38
C GLN A 241 17.28 -7.13 20.13
N LEU A 242 16.77 -7.21 18.91
CA LEU A 242 15.76 -8.16 18.50
C LEU A 242 16.35 -9.55 18.21
N GLN A 243 15.53 -10.60 18.32
CA GLN A 243 16.01 -11.98 18.16
C GLN A 243 16.49 -12.28 16.74
N HIS A 244 15.82 -11.69 15.75
CA HIS A 244 16.09 -11.92 14.33
C HIS A 244 16.80 -10.73 13.65
N GLY A 245 17.10 -9.67 14.41
CA GLY A 245 17.83 -8.50 13.95
C GLY A 245 17.23 -7.83 12.71
N SER A 246 18.10 -7.39 11.79
CA SER A 246 17.73 -6.76 10.51
C SER A 246 17.46 -7.74 9.37
N SER A 247 17.74 -9.04 9.57
CA SER A 247 17.58 -10.11 8.57
C SER A 247 16.17 -10.71 8.49
N GLN A 248 15.23 -10.19 9.28
CA GLN A 248 13.82 -10.59 9.24
C GLN A 248 13.02 -9.68 8.31
N PRO A 249 11.82 -10.11 7.87
CA PRO A 249 10.98 -9.24 7.06
C PRO A 249 10.44 -8.07 7.90
N PHE A 250 10.42 -6.90 7.28
CA PHE A 250 9.87 -5.68 7.84
C PHE A 250 8.60 -5.30 7.10
N TYR A 251 7.56 -4.92 7.83
CA TYR A 251 6.25 -4.60 7.27
C TYR A 251 6.02 -3.11 7.21
N HIS A 252 5.37 -2.68 6.13
CA HIS A 252 4.83 -1.34 5.98
C HIS A 252 3.41 -1.34 6.53
N VAL A 253 3.20 -0.67 7.66
CA VAL A 253 1.93 -0.66 8.38
C VAL A 253 1.31 0.72 8.33
N LEU A 254 0.11 0.82 7.76
CA LEU A 254 -0.69 2.03 7.82
C LEU A 254 -1.37 2.11 9.19
N VAL A 255 -1.04 3.14 9.96
CA VAL A 255 -1.56 3.31 11.32
C VAL A 255 -2.98 3.89 11.27
N ASP A 256 -3.85 3.46 12.17
CA ASP A 256 -5.19 4.06 12.29
C ASP A 256 -5.10 5.53 12.75
N ASP A 257 -5.89 6.42 12.16
CA ASP A 257 -5.94 7.85 12.51
C ASP A 257 -6.18 8.09 14.01
N ARG A 258 -6.90 7.17 14.68
CA ARG A 258 -7.14 7.22 16.14
C ARG A 258 -5.88 7.01 16.97
N ASP A 259 -4.97 6.17 16.46
CA ASP A 259 -3.75 5.76 17.15
C ASP A 259 -2.53 6.54 16.62
N TRP A 260 -2.78 7.54 15.76
CA TRP A 260 -1.78 8.43 15.17
C TRP A 260 -1.85 9.84 15.82
N PRO A 261 -1.26 10.02 17.02
CA PRO A 261 -1.33 11.30 17.74
C PRO A 261 -0.46 12.41 17.11
N PHE A 262 0.44 12.06 16.19
CA PHE A 262 1.44 12.96 15.63
C PHE A 262 1.12 13.34 14.18
N LEU A 263 0.16 14.25 13.99
CA LEU A 263 -0.25 14.77 12.68
C LEU A 263 0.89 15.38 11.82
N ASP A 264 2.07 15.61 12.40
CA ASP A 264 3.24 16.18 11.74
C ASP A 264 4.19 15.13 11.15
N ARG A 265 3.91 13.82 11.31
CA ARG A 265 4.76 12.73 10.83
C ARG A 265 4.08 11.87 9.76
N ALA A 266 4.85 11.04 9.08
CA ALA A 266 4.28 10.04 8.19
C ALA A 266 3.32 9.11 8.98
N PRO A 267 2.09 8.85 8.50
CA PRO A 267 1.14 7.93 9.14
C PRO A 267 1.48 6.45 8.86
N VAL A 268 2.73 6.15 8.48
CA VAL A 268 3.20 4.82 8.10
C VAL A 268 4.31 4.39 9.06
N ALA A 269 4.09 3.26 9.71
CA ALA A 269 5.07 2.61 10.58
C ALA A 269 5.83 1.53 9.79
N TYR A 270 7.12 1.40 10.08
CA TYR A 270 7.99 0.36 9.57
C TYR A 270 8.34 -0.57 10.72
N VAL A 271 7.76 -1.77 10.73
CA VAL A 271 7.74 -2.63 11.92
C VAL A 271 8.28 -4.01 11.59
N PRO A 272 9.24 -4.55 12.37
CA PRO A 272 9.70 -5.93 12.19
C PRO A 272 8.59 -6.93 12.50
N GLU A 273 8.65 -8.09 11.84
CA GLU A 273 7.64 -9.14 11.98
C GLU A 273 7.37 -9.57 13.43
N GLU A 274 8.40 -9.68 14.27
CA GLU A 274 8.24 -10.17 15.65
C GLU A 274 7.52 -9.18 16.60
N LEU A 275 7.38 -7.92 16.19
CA LEU A 275 6.65 -6.90 16.94
C LEU A 275 5.20 -6.75 16.48
N LEU A 276 4.76 -7.57 15.52
CA LEU A 276 3.39 -7.57 15.03
C LEU A 276 2.62 -8.77 15.57
N THR A 277 1.38 -8.52 15.94
CA THR A 277 0.42 -9.54 16.33
C THR A 277 -0.83 -9.38 15.47
N ALA A 278 -1.36 -10.51 14.99
CA ALA A 278 -2.62 -10.54 14.25
C ALA A 278 -3.50 -11.69 14.78
N PRO A 279 -4.84 -11.54 14.71
CA PRO A 279 -5.74 -12.63 15.04
C PRO A 279 -5.54 -13.82 14.10
N GLU A 280 -5.18 -14.97 14.65
CA GLU A 280 -5.03 -16.21 13.91
C GLU A 280 -6.38 -16.91 13.70
N HIS A 281 -6.50 -17.74 12.66
CA HIS A 281 -7.74 -18.49 12.45
C HIS A 281 -7.95 -19.51 13.59
N PRO A 282 -9.15 -19.58 14.23
CA PRO A 282 -10.46 -19.15 13.74
C PRO A 282 -10.96 -17.78 14.19
N SER A 283 -10.21 -17.06 15.04
CA SER A 283 -10.65 -15.74 15.49
C SER A 283 -10.55 -14.70 14.37
N SER A 284 -11.48 -13.76 14.41
CA SER A 284 -11.52 -12.61 13.52
C SER A 284 -11.17 -11.34 14.28
N TRP A 285 -10.70 -10.32 13.57
CA TRP A 285 -10.40 -9.02 14.17
C TRP A 285 -11.60 -8.48 14.96
N VAL A 286 -12.80 -8.68 14.43
CA VAL A 286 -14.05 -8.21 15.04
C VAL A 286 -14.30 -8.87 16.40
N GLN A 287 -13.88 -10.12 16.59
CA GLN A 287 -14.06 -10.84 17.86
C GLN A 287 -13.08 -10.38 18.94
N GLU A 288 -11.81 -10.14 18.57
CA GLU A 288 -10.76 -9.80 19.55
C GLU A 288 -10.70 -8.30 19.87
N HIS A 289 -10.86 -7.46 18.85
CA HIS A 289 -10.65 -6.01 18.96
C HIS A 289 -11.91 -5.19 18.66
N GLY A 290 -13.04 -5.85 18.41
CA GLY A 290 -14.33 -5.22 18.13
C GLY A 290 -14.52 -4.82 16.67
N SER A 291 -15.73 -4.34 16.35
CA SER A 291 -16.16 -3.93 15.01
C SER A 291 -15.68 -2.54 14.58
N ASP A 292 -14.58 -2.07 15.18
CA ASP A 292 -14.02 -0.76 14.89
C ASP A 292 -13.56 -0.68 13.43
N ARG A 293 -14.11 0.32 12.72
CA ARG A 293 -13.71 0.64 11.35
C ARG A 293 -12.33 1.29 11.37
N PHE A 294 -11.40 0.70 10.64
CA PHE A 294 -10.11 1.30 10.33
C PHE A 294 -10.31 2.56 9.49
N VAL A 295 -9.66 3.67 9.89
CA VAL A 295 -9.70 4.95 9.18
C VAL A 295 -8.27 5.40 8.92
N HIS A 296 -7.95 5.68 7.65
CA HIS A 296 -6.64 6.18 7.27
C HIS A 296 -6.73 7.00 5.96
N PRO A 297 -5.93 8.06 5.76
CA PRO A 297 -5.97 8.87 4.54
C PRO A 297 -5.80 8.05 3.24
N TYR A 298 -4.98 7.00 3.27
CA TYR A 298 -4.73 6.15 2.09
C TYR A 298 -5.66 4.94 1.98
N GLU A 299 -6.63 4.79 2.89
CA GLU A 299 -7.55 3.63 2.90
C GLU A 299 -8.27 3.48 1.54
N TYR A 300 -8.86 4.56 1.04
CA TYR A 300 -9.66 4.54 -0.20
C TYR A 300 -8.85 4.27 -1.46
N MET A 301 -7.57 4.64 -1.48
CA MET A 301 -6.71 4.50 -2.66
C MET A 301 -6.10 3.10 -2.77
N LEU A 302 -5.84 2.45 -1.63
CA LEU A 302 -5.12 1.18 -1.56
C LEU A 302 -6.03 -0.04 -1.34
N TYR A 303 -7.24 0.16 -0.79
CA TYR A 303 -8.15 -0.94 -0.46
C TYR A 303 -9.56 -0.71 -1.02
N MET A 304 -10.18 -1.78 -1.51
CA MET A 304 -11.52 -1.75 -2.10
C MET A 304 -12.64 -1.96 -1.06
N GLY A 305 -12.33 -2.64 0.06
CA GLY A 305 -13.32 -3.02 1.05
C GLY A 305 -12.72 -3.84 2.19
N THR A 306 -13.59 -4.55 2.92
CA THR A 306 -13.21 -5.47 4.00
C THR A 306 -13.73 -6.87 3.72
N ASP A 307 -12.95 -7.86 4.10
CA ASP A 307 -13.27 -9.28 4.02
C ASP A 307 -14.17 -9.72 5.20
N ALA A 308 -14.71 -10.95 5.17
CA ALA A 308 -15.57 -11.46 6.25
C ALA A 308 -14.85 -11.54 7.61
N ARG A 309 -13.51 -11.65 7.60
CA ARG A 309 -12.66 -11.66 8.80
C ARG A 309 -12.36 -10.26 9.36
N GLY A 310 -12.74 -9.21 8.62
CA GLY A 310 -12.44 -7.82 8.96
C GLY A 310 -11.11 -7.30 8.40
N ASP A 311 -10.35 -8.13 7.69
CA ASP A 311 -9.15 -7.71 6.94
C ASP A 311 -9.53 -6.80 5.76
N LYS A 312 -8.60 -5.97 5.29
CA LYS A 312 -8.80 -5.09 4.14
C LYS A 312 -8.49 -5.82 2.83
N LEU A 313 -9.27 -5.53 1.79
CA LEU A 313 -9.07 -6.09 0.45
C LEU A 313 -8.19 -5.17 -0.40
N PRO A 314 -6.93 -5.53 -0.69
CA PRO A 314 -6.02 -4.70 -1.46
C PRO A 314 -6.45 -4.55 -2.91
N ILE A 315 -6.10 -3.42 -3.53
CA ILE A 315 -6.27 -3.27 -4.99
C ILE A 315 -5.34 -4.21 -5.76
N ARG A 316 -5.75 -4.58 -6.98
CA ARG A 316 -4.97 -5.48 -7.85
C ARG A 316 -3.54 -4.99 -8.08
N LYS A 317 -3.34 -3.69 -8.30
CA LYS A 317 -2.00 -3.13 -8.52
C LYS A 317 -1.06 -3.33 -7.33
N LEU A 318 -1.58 -3.28 -6.10
CA LEU A 318 -0.79 -3.53 -4.91
C LEU A 318 -0.46 -5.02 -4.78
N LEU A 319 -1.41 -5.90 -5.09
CA LEU A 319 -1.18 -7.35 -5.13
C LEU A 319 -0.13 -7.73 -6.19
N ASP A 320 -0.26 -7.17 -7.39
CA ASP A 320 0.67 -7.39 -8.50
C ASP A 320 2.10 -6.93 -8.11
N LYS A 321 2.22 -5.83 -7.35
CA LYS A 321 3.51 -5.32 -6.84
C LYS A 321 4.26 -6.37 -6.01
N TYR A 322 3.55 -7.07 -5.12
CA TYR A 322 4.12 -8.12 -4.26
C TYR A 322 3.92 -9.56 -4.79
N SER A 323 3.52 -9.70 -6.07
CA SER A 323 3.23 -11.00 -6.70
C SER A 323 2.27 -11.88 -5.89
N GLN A 324 1.29 -11.27 -5.23
CA GLN A 324 0.29 -11.97 -4.41
C GLN A 324 -0.99 -12.26 -5.20
N GLN A 325 -1.60 -13.41 -4.92
CA GLN A 325 -2.92 -13.74 -5.46
C GLN A 325 -4.02 -13.17 -4.58
N ARG A 326 -5.14 -12.79 -5.20
CA ARG A 326 -6.34 -12.38 -4.48
C ARG A 326 -6.91 -13.58 -3.71
N ARG A 327 -7.17 -13.38 -2.43
CA ARG A 327 -7.84 -14.35 -1.56
C ARG A 327 -9.05 -13.66 -0.92
N ASP A 328 -10.24 -14.14 -1.27
CA ASP A 328 -11.49 -13.69 -0.66
C ASP A 328 -11.90 -14.74 0.38
N VAL A 329 -12.14 -14.34 1.63
CA VAL A 329 -12.70 -15.24 2.67
C VAL A 329 -14.18 -14.93 2.82
N PHE A 330 -15.01 -15.78 2.26
CA PHE A 330 -16.45 -15.60 2.35
C PHE A 330 -17.00 -15.96 3.74
N PRO A 331 -18.08 -15.32 4.21
CA PRO A 331 -18.78 -15.72 5.41
C PRO A 331 -19.28 -17.18 5.29
N PRO A 332 -19.30 -17.95 6.40
CA PRO A 332 -19.62 -19.39 6.40
C PRO A 332 -21.06 -19.79 6.00
N ASP A 333 -21.86 -18.89 5.43
CA ASP A 333 -23.22 -19.16 4.94
C ASP A 333 -23.38 -19.00 3.41
N SER A 334 -22.29 -18.86 2.66
CA SER A 334 -22.33 -18.65 1.21
C SER A 334 -21.87 -19.84 0.36
N ASP A 335 -21.39 -20.92 0.99
CA ASP A 335 -21.13 -22.19 0.32
C ASP A 335 -22.42 -23.02 0.26
N GLY A 336 -23.30 -22.74 -0.71
CA GLY A 336 -24.39 -23.67 -1.02
C GLY A 336 -25.63 -23.09 -1.70
N SER A 337 -25.57 -22.82 -3.00
CA SER A 337 -26.66 -23.15 -3.95
C SER A 337 -26.19 -22.90 -5.39
N ALA A 338 -25.50 -23.91 -5.94
CA ALA A 338 -25.39 -24.13 -7.38
C ALA A 338 -26.23 -25.37 -7.73
#